data_AF-A0A1Y2GKZ6-F1
#
_entry.id   AF-A0A1Y2GKZ6-F1
#
_cell.length_a   1.000
_cell.length_b   1.000
_cell.length_c   1.000
_cell.angle_alpha   90.00
_cell.angle_beta   90.00
_cell.angle_gamma   90.00
#
_symmetry.space_group_name_H-M   'P 1'
#
loop_
_entity.id
_entity.type
_entity.pdbx_description
1 polymer ?
#
loop_
_entity_poly.entity_id
_entity_poly.type
_entity_poly.pdbx_seq_one_letter_code
_entity_poly.pdbx_strand_id
1 'polypeptide(L)'
;MVRSTAFLIGALAMMQAAMAMTDGQYRIKQGTNFITANISTTASNAYLAPLDASKDQIWELKRQPGDDFYFSSPKTGRHIGIDKFDERAPIVIGSQQQRWKLWSFNDEYQIVHPDKYGEEDLTIGSLNSAVVLRDLYGAPLASTVWYLVRV
;
A
#
# COMPACT_ATOMS: atom_id res chain seq x y z
N MET A 1 33.28 -9.56 -42.99
CA MET A 1 31.98 -8.91 -42.74
C MET A 1 31.54 -9.24 -41.33
N VAL A 2 31.69 -8.29 -40.41
CA VAL A 2 31.31 -8.45 -39.00
C VAL A 2 29.89 -7.87 -38.88
N ARG A 3 28.88 -8.75 -38.92
CA ARG A 3 27.48 -8.34 -38.75
C ARG A 3 27.11 -8.45 -37.28
N SER A 4 27.09 -7.28 -36.63
CA SER A 4 26.17 -6.84 -35.57
C SER A 4 25.58 -7.91 -34.64
N THR A 5 26.34 -8.32 -33.62
CA THR A 5 25.81 -8.87 -32.36
C THR A 5 25.58 -7.80 -31.29
N ALA A 6 25.78 -6.52 -31.62
CA ALA A 6 25.72 -5.40 -30.68
C ALA A 6 24.32 -4.79 -30.49
N PHE A 7 23.24 -5.45 -30.96
CA PHE A 7 21.88 -4.91 -30.90
C PHE A 7 20.92 -5.71 -30.01
N LEU A 8 21.43 -6.58 -29.13
CA LEU A 8 20.62 -7.28 -28.12
C LEU A 8 21.01 -7.00 -26.66
N ILE A 9 21.97 -6.09 -26.42
CA ILE A 9 22.33 -5.67 -25.06
C ILE A 9 21.58 -4.37 -24.67
N GLY A 10 21.08 -3.60 -25.65
CA GLY A 10 20.39 -2.33 -25.42
C GLY A 10 18.94 -2.43 -24.92
N ALA A 11 18.29 -3.59 -25.03
CA ALA A 11 16.89 -3.76 -24.60
C ALA A 11 16.75 -4.38 -23.20
N LEU A 12 17.80 -5.02 -22.68
CA LEU A 12 17.76 -5.68 -21.36
C LEU A 12 18.16 -4.74 -20.21
N ALA A 13 18.84 -3.63 -20.51
CA ALA A 13 19.12 -2.56 -19.54
C ALA A 13 17.91 -1.67 -19.21
N MET A 14 16.78 -1.87 -19.89
CA MET A 14 15.48 -1.28 -19.51
C MET A 14 14.68 -2.15 -18.53
N MET A 15 15.24 -3.28 -18.08
CA MET A 15 14.93 -3.80 -16.76
C MET A 15 15.56 -2.86 -15.73
N GLN A 16 15.01 -1.66 -15.61
CA GLN A 16 15.16 -0.90 -14.38
C GLN A 16 14.69 -1.84 -13.29
N ALA A 17 15.63 -2.24 -12.45
CA ALA A 17 15.31 -2.80 -11.16
C ALA A 17 14.44 -1.76 -10.45
N ALA A 18 13.11 -1.86 -10.64
CA ALA A 18 12.17 -1.35 -9.68
C ALA A 18 12.68 -1.88 -8.35
N MET A 19 13.14 -0.98 -7.47
CA MET A 19 13.63 -1.40 -6.16
C MET A 19 12.50 -2.18 -5.52
N ALA A 20 12.64 -3.51 -5.54
CA ALA A 20 11.61 -4.39 -5.03
C ALA A 20 11.38 -3.98 -3.59
N MET A 21 10.15 -3.62 -3.24
CA MET A 21 9.84 -3.14 -1.90
C MET A 21 10.38 -4.16 -0.88
N THR A 22 11.24 -3.69 0.04
CA THR A 22 11.90 -4.58 1.01
C THR A 22 11.15 -4.58 2.32
N ASP A 23 11.24 -5.68 3.05
CA ASP A 23 10.72 -5.76 4.41
C ASP A 23 11.32 -4.65 5.29
N GLY A 24 10.50 -4.10 6.18
CA GLY A 24 10.93 -3.02 7.06
C GLY A 24 9.79 -2.18 7.60
N GLN A 25 10.12 -1.10 8.30
CA GLN A 25 9.15 -0.16 8.85
C GLN A 25 8.99 1.04 7.93
N TYR A 26 7.75 1.40 7.62
CA TYR A 26 7.40 2.47 6.71
C TYR A 26 6.29 3.34 7.29
N ARG A 27 6.24 4.60 6.85
CA ARG A 27 5.03 5.42 6.92
C ARG A 27 4.40 5.47 5.53
N ILE A 28 3.08 5.25 5.47
CA ILE A 28 2.31 5.28 4.22
C ILE A 28 1.69 6.66 4.11
N LYS A 29 2.10 7.44 3.11
CA LYS A 29 1.88 8.89 3.04
C LYS A 29 1.13 9.29 1.77
N GLN A 30 0.26 10.30 1.92
CA GLN A 30 -0.37 11.03 0.82
C GLN A 30 -0.38 12.53 1.16
N GLY A 31 0.21 13.36 0.31
CA GLY A 31 0.36 14.80 0.61
C GLY A 31 1.26 15.03 1.85
N THR A 32 0.75 15.66 2.91
CA THR A 32 1.46 15.83 4.20
C THR A 32 0.97 14.87 5.28
N ASN A 33 0.03 13.98 4.95
CA ASN A 33 -0.66 13.13 5.90
C ASN A 33 -0.26 11.66 5.74
N PHE A 34 -0.48 10.89 6.80
CA PHE A 34 -0.14 9.47 6.90
C PHE A 34 -1.38 8.64 7.24
N ILE A 35 -1.41 7.39 6.77
CA ILE A 35 -2.37 6.40 7.27
C ILE A 35 -2.14 6.24 8.77
N THR A 36 -3.19 6.54 9.54
CA THR A 36 -3.16 6.69 10.99
C THR A 36 -4.24 5.87 11.65
N ALA A 37 -3.94 5.31 12.82
CA ALA A 37 -4.90 4.67 13.70
C ALA A 37 -4.79 5.18 15.15
N ASN A 38 -5.88 5.05 15.91
CA ASN A 38 -5.83 5.29 17.35
C ASN A 38 -5.23 4.07 18.05
N ILE A 39 -4.26 4.27 18.94
CA ILE A 39 -3.56 3.17 19.64
C ILE A 39 -4.39 2.60 20.79
N SER A 40 -5.25 3.41 21.40
CA SER A 40 -6.01 3.05 22.59
C SER A 40 -7.18 2.10 22.33
N THR A 41 -7.48 1.76 21.07
CA THR A 41 -8.60 0.89 20.71
C THR A 41 -8.10 -0.43 20.12
N THR A 42 -8.82 -1.52 20.39
CA THR A 42 -8.49 -2.85 19.84
C THR A 42 -8.68 -2.90 18.32
N ALA A 43 -9.64 -2.14 17.80
CA ALA A 43 -9.81 -1.87 16.38
C ALA A 43 -10.19 -0.40 16.15
N SER A 44 -9.84 0.15 14.99
CA SER A 44 -10.31 1.47 14.56
C SER A 44 -10.23 1.60 13.04
N ASN A 45 -11.13 2.39 12.45
CA ASN A 45 -10.96 2.81 11.07
C ASN A 45 -9.67 3.63 10.90
N ALA A 46 -8.97 3.39 9.81
CA ALA A 46 -7.84 4.19 9.40
C ALA A 46 -8.29 5.57 8.88
N TYR A 47 -7.49 6.58 9.18
CA TYR A 47 -7.72 7.95 8.71
C TYR A 47 -6.38 8.62 8.36
N LEU A 48 -6.46 9.71 7.60
CA LEU A 48 -5.32 10.54 7.26
C LEU A 48 -5.11 11.62 8.33
N ALA A 49 -3.89 11.69 8.86
CA ALA A 49 -3.49 12.76 9.78
C ALA A 49 -2.02 13.16 9.58
N PRO A 50 -1.62 14.38 9.97
CA PRO A 50 -0.21 14.77 10.04
C PRO A 50 0.60 13.87 10.98
N LEU A 51 1.93 13.97 10.90
CA LEU A 51 2.83 13.20 11.76
C LEU A 51 2.53 13.48 13.24
N ASP A 52 2.24 12.42 14.00
CA ASP A 52 1.94 12.47 15.43
C ASP A 52 2.46 11.19 16.11
N ALA A 53 3.48 11.33 16.96
CA ALA A 53 4.11 10.22 17.68
C ALA A 53 3.18 9.54 18.71
N SER A 54 2.09 10.19 19.09
CA SER A 54 1.06 9.62 19.96
C SER A 54 0.09 8.67 19.24
N LYS A 55 0.19 8.59 17.90
CA LYS A 55 -0.67 7.78 17.04
C LYS A 55 0.06 6.59 16.42
N ASP A 56 -0.71 5.66 15.87
CA ASP A 56 -0.19 4.52 15.12
C ASP A 56 -0.01 4.95 13.66
N GLN A 57 1.22 5.21 13.23
CA GLN A 57 1.55 5.72 11.89
C GLN A 57 2.74 5.00 11.23
N ILE A 58 3.34 4.06 11.95
CA ILE A 58 4.46 3.25 11.46
C ILE A 58 3.92 1.85 11.22
N TRP A 59 4.18 1.33 10.02
CA TRP A 59 3.70 0.05 9.56
C TRP A 59 4.92 -0.81 9.19
N GLU A 60 5.08 -1.92 9.90
CA GLU A 60 5.97 -2.99 9.48
C GLU A 60 5.37 -3.68 8.26
N LEU A 61 6.10 -3.62 7.16
CA LEU A 61 5.79 -4.30 5.91
C LEU A 61 6.58 -5.61 5.88
N LYS A 62 5.87 -6.73 5.68
CA LYS A 62 6.47 -8.07 5.54
C LYS A 62 5.96 -8.74 4.29
N ARG A 63 6.89 -9.14 3.41
CA ARG A 63 6.59 -9.94 2.22
C ARG A 63 6.15 -11.34 2.60
N GLN A 64 5.28 -11.90 1.79
CA GLN A 64 4.77 -13.27 1.86
C GLN A 64 5.13 -14.05 0.60
N PRO A 65 5.02 -15.39 0.62
CA PRO A 65 5.09 -16.18 -0.60
C PRO A 65 4.07 -15.65 -1.63
N GLY A 66 4.50 -15.50 -2.90
CA GLY A 66 3.63 -15.02 -3.98
C GLY A 66 3.56 -13.50 -4.15
N ASP A 67 4.55 -12.74 -3.64
CA ASP A 67 4.66 -11.27 -3.75
C ASP A 67 3.53 -10.47 -3.09
N ASP A 68 2.75 -11.11 -2.23
CA ASP A 68 1.83 -10.45 -1.32
C ASP A 68 2.57 -9.86 -0.11
N PHE A 69 1.93 -8.92 0.58
CA PHE A 69 2.45 -8.26 1.77
C PHE A 69 1.42 -8.20 2.89
N TYR A 70 1.91 -8.15 4.12
CA TYR A 70 1.15 -7.72 5.29
C TYR A 70 1.69 -6.41 5.82
N PHE A 71 0.79 -5.57 6.33
CA PHE A 71 1.14 -4.39 7.12
C PHE A 71 0.71 -4.61 8.55
N SER A 72 1.64 -4.46 9.50
CA SER A 72 1.37 -4.55 10.93
C SER A 72 1.97 -3.37 11.69
N SER A 73 1.27 -2.87 12.71
CA SER A 73 1.84 -1.91 13.64
C SER A 73 2.89 -2.60 14.51
N PRO A 74 4.16 -2.15 14.55
CA PRO A 74 5.15 -2.69 15.46
C PRO A 74 4.82 -2.36 16.93
N LYS A 75 3.97 -1.36 17.18
CA LYS A 75 3.58 -0.92 18.52
C LYS A 75 2.41 -1.72 19.09
N THR A 76 1.45 -2.07 18.25
CA THR A 76 0.19 -2.71 18.70
C THR A 76 -0.02 -4.12 18.16
N GLY A 77 0.76 -4.56 17.19
CA GLY A 77 0.58 -5.83 16.49
C GLY A 77 -0.67 -5.87 15.59
N ARG A 78 -1.44 -4.78 15.50
CA ARG A 78 -2.64 -4.70 14.66
C ARG A 78 -2.26 -4.59 13.18
N HIS A 79 -3.15 -5.05 12.32
CA HIS A 79 -2.94 -5.13 10.88
C HIS A 79 -3.85 -4.18 10.12
N ILE A 80 -3.38 -3.72 8.94
CA ILE A 80 -4.22 -3.03 7.97
C ILE A 80 -5.08 -4.07 7.25
N GLY A 81 -6.40 -3.93 7.35
CA GLY A 81 -7.37 -4.84 6.75
C GLY A 81 -8.70 -4.15 6.43
N ILE A 82 -9.72 -4.96 6.14
CA ILE A 82 -11.10 -4.55 5.91
C ILE A 82 -12.02 -5.49 6.69
N ASP A 83 -13.19 -4.98 7.11
CA ASP A 83 -14.22 -5.80 7.75
C ASP A 83 -15.19 -6.41 6.73
N LYS A 84 -15.48 -5.66 5.67
CA LYS A 84 -16.33 -6.07 4.55
C LYS A 84 -15.62 -5.77 3.23
N PHE A 85 -15.67 -6.70 2.30
CA PHE A 85 -15.17 -6.49 0.95
C PHE A 85 -16.27 -5.84 0.08
N ASP A 86 -16.22 -4.51 -0.02
CA ASP A 86 -17.19 -3.66 -0.71
C ASP A 86 -16.49 -2.38 -1.20
N GLU A 87 -16.99 -1.77 -2.27
CA GLU A 87 -16.50 -0.47 -2.72
C GLU A 87 -16.78 0.55 -1.59
N ARG A 88 -15.76 1.33 -1.19
CA ARG A 88 -15.83 2.30 -0.08
C ARG A 88 -15.91 1.70 1.32
N ALA A 89 -15.68 0.40 1.47
CA ALA A 89 -15.48 -0.19 2.79
C ALA A 89 -14.34 0.54 3.54
N PRO A 90 -14.53 0.93 4.80
CA PRO A 90 -13.46 1.51 5.60
C PRO A 90 -12.27 0.55 5.72
N ILE A 91 -11.06 1.08 5.61
CA ILE A 91 -9.87 0.34 6.03
C ILE A 91 -9.88 0.30 7.55
N VAL A 92 -9.77 -0.89 8.11
CA VAL A 92 -9.79 -1.17 9.54
C VAL A 92 -8.39 -1.57 9.99
N ILE A 93 -7.95 -0.99 11.10
CA ILE A 93 -6.74 -1.39 11.80
C ILE A 93 -7.16 -2.24 12.99
N GLY A 94 -6.94 -3.56 12.89
CA GLY A 94 -7.48 -4.53 13.85
C GLY A 94 -6.62 -5.78 14.00
N SER A 95 -7.16 -6.84 14.60
CA SER A 95 -6.41 -8.09 14.83
C SER A 95 -6.30 -9.01 13.61
N GLN A 96 -7.14 -8.80 12.59
CA GLN A 96 -7.17 -9.68 11.42
C GLN A 96 -6.08 -9.31 10.42
N GLN A 97 -5.19 -10.25 10.15
CA GLN A 97 -4.15 -10.12 9.15
C GLN A 97 -4.74 -10.28 7.74
N GLN A 98 -4.37 -9.40 6.81
CA GLN A 98 -4.89 -9.40 5.45
C GLN A 98 -3.82 -9.12 4.40
N ARG A 99 -3.82 -9.93 3.34
CA ARG A 99 -2.83 -9.84 2.25
C ARG A 99 -3.13 -8.64 1.36
N TRP A 100 -2.07 -8.00 0.89
CA TRP A 100 -2.13 -6.88 -0.05
C TRP A 100 -1.07 -7.04 -1.13
N LYS A 101 -1.40 -6.64 -2.36
CA LYS A 101 -0.43 -6.50 -3.45
C LYS A 101 0.08 -5.07 -3.47
N LEU A 102 1.37 -4.89 -3.81
CA LEU A 102 1.97 -3.58 -4.01
C LEU A 102 2.30 -3.38 -5.48
N TRP A 103 1.63 -2.44 -6.13
CA TRP A 103 1.91 -2.07 -7.52
C TRP A 103 2.68 -0.75 -7.53
N SER A 104 3.88 -0.76 -8.10
CA SER A 104 4.78 0.40 -8.13
C SER A 104 4.77 1.11 -9.48
N PHE A 105 4.79 2.44 -9.47
CA PHE A 105 4.98 3.29 -10.66
C PHE A 105 5.68 4.58 -10.20
N ASN A 106 6.81 4.96 -10.80
CA ASN A 106 7.52 6.23 -10.50
C ASN A 106 7.73 6.53 -9.00
N ASP A 107 8.24 5.58 -8.21
CA ASP A 107 8.43 5.68 -6.74
C ASP A 107 7.16 5.86 -5.90
N GLU A 108 6.00 5.68 -6.54
CA GLU A 108 4.68 5.68 -5.94
C GLU A 108 4.09 4.27 -5.95
N TYR A 109 3.12 4.04 -5.05
CA TYR A 109 2.53 2.72 -4.82
C TYR A 109 1.02 2.77 -4.77
N GLN A 110 0.39 1.74 -5.35
CA GLN A 110 -1.00 1.36 -5.09
C GLN A 110 -0.99 0.11 -4.21
N ILE A 111 -1.83 0.10 -3.18
CA ILE A 111 -1.98 -1.02 -2.25
C ILE A 111 -3.28 -1.73 -2.63
N VAL A 112 -3.16 -2.83 -3.37
CA VAL A 112 -4.29 -3.47 -4.08
C VAL A 112 -4.73 -4.72 -3.32
N HIS A 113 -6.05 -4.89 -3.19
CA HIS A 113 -6.64 -6.08 -2.62
C HIS A 113 -6.34 -7.28 -3.55
N PRO A 114 -5.98 -8.47 -3.03
CA PRO A 114 -5.61 -9.60 -3.87
C PRO A 114 -6.78 -10.15 -4.70
N ASP A 115 -8.00 -10.05 -4.17
CA ASP A 115 -9.25 -10.47 -4.81
C ASP A 115 -9.97 -9.30 -5.48
N LYS A 116 -10.81 -9.61 -6.49
CA LYS A 116 -11.62 -8.67 -7.26
C LYS A 116 -13.04 -8.56 -6.72
N TYR A 117 -13.63 -7.36 -6.79
CA TYR A 117 -15.04 -7.14 -6.49
C TYR A 117 -15.82 -7.08 -7.81
N GLY A 118 -16.42 -8.22 -8.19
CA GLY A 118 -16.87 -8.41 -9.57
C GLY A 118 -15.65 -8.46 -10.51
N GLU A 119 -15.58 -7.54 -11.46
CA GLU A 119 -14.45 -7.42 -12.40
C GLU A 119 -13.40 -6.38 -11.95
N GLU A 120 -13.71 -5.61 -10.91
CA GLU A 120 -12.94 -4.45 -10.47
C GLU A 120 -11.82 -4.85 -9.51
N ASP A 121 -10.64 -4.28 -9.73
CA ASP A 121 -9.54 -4.33 -8.79
C ASP A 121 -9.74 -3.22 -7.74
N LEU A 122 -9.80 -3.59 -6.46
CA LEU A 122 -9.97 -2.62 -5.38
C LEU A 122 -8.62 -2.27 -4.74
N THR A 123 -8.43 -1.01 -4.40
CA THR A 123 -7.21 -0.49 -3.77
C THR A 123 -7.52 0.36 -2.56
N ILE A 124 -6.58 0.43 -1.63
CA ILE A 124 -6.62 1.39 -0.54
C ILE A 124 -6.51 2.80 -1.14
N GLY A 125 -7.48 3.65 -0.83
CA GLY A 125 -7.47 5.05 -1.18
C GLY A 125 -8.01 5.93 -0.07
N SER A 126 -8.15 7.22 -0.35
CA SER A 126 -8.72 8.20 0.56
C SER A 126 -9.99 8.83 0.03
N LEU A 127 -10.91 9.11 0.94
CA LEU A 127 -12.11 9.90 0.70
C LEU A 127 -12.22 10.93 1.82
N ASN A 128 -11.92 12.18 1.50
CA ASN A 128 -11.65 13.24 2.50
C ASN A 128 -10.51 12.81 3.44
N SER A 129 -10.76 12.71 4.75
CA SER A 129 -9.79 12.21 5.73
C SER A 129 -9.91 10.72 6.02
N ALA A 130 -10.90 10.02 5.47
CA ALA A 130 -11.08 8.59 5.70
C ALA A 130 -10.22 7.78 4.73
N VAL A 131 -9.68 6.64 5.20
CA VAL A 131 -9.01 5.66 4.35
C VAL A 131 -9.99 4.51 4.07
N VAL A 132 -10.25 4.24 2.79
CA VAL A 132 -11.30 3.32 2.33
C VAL A 132 -10.82 2.49 1.14
N LEU A 133 -11.52 1.40 0.82
CA LEU A 133 -11.37 0.74 -0.48
C LEU A 133 -11.97 1.61 -1.59
N ARG A 134 -11.33 1.58 -2.77
CA ARG A 134 -11.72 2.32 -3.96
C ARG A 134 -11.52 1.44 -5.18
N ASP A 135 -12.39 1.57 -6.18
CA ASP A 135 -12.09 1.05 -7.52
C ASP A 135 -10.81 1.71 -8.05
N LEU A 136 -9.85 0.87 -8.42
CA LEU A 136 -8.54 1.26 -8.91
C LEU A 136 -8.62 2.13 -10.17
N TYR A 137 -9.58 1.86 -11.06
CA TYR A 137 -9.69 2.52 -12.36
C TYR A 137 -10.71 3.67 -12.38
N GLY A 138 -11.72 3.62 -11.51
CA GLY A 138 -12.74 4.65 -11.37
C GLY A 138 -12.39 5.81 -10.44
N ALA A 139 -11.44 5.63 -9.50
CA ALA A 139 -11.06 6.66 -8.55
C ALA A 139 -10.00 7.65 -9.10
N PRO A 140 -9.98 8.92 -8.64
CA PRO A 140 -8.89 9.83 -8.96
C PRO A 140 -7.55 9.25 -8.51
N LEU A 141 -6.56 9.20 -9.40
CA LEU A 141 -5.22 8.65 -9.09
C LEU A 141 -4.65 9.26 -7.81
N ALA A 142 -4.73 10.59 -7.67
CA ALA A 142 -4.23 11.27 -6.47
C ALA A 142 -4.82 10.76 -5.15
N SER A 143 -5.96 10.06 -5.16
CA SER A 143 -6.63 9.46 -3.99
C SER A 143 -6.27 8.00 -3.73
N THR A 144 -5.63 7.30 -4.66
CA THR A 144 -5.29 5.86 -4.56
C THR A 144 -3.79 5.60 -4.57
N VAL A 145 -3.00 6.66 -4.69
CA VAL A 145 -1.54 6.62 -4.79
C VAL A 145 -0.88 7.02 -3.47
N TRP A 146 0.12 6.25 -3.07
CA TRP A 146 0.81 6.36 -1.79
C TRP A 146 2.33 6.42 -1.95
N TYR A 147 2.98 7.17 -1.08
CA TYR A 147 4.43 7.09 -0.86
C TYR A 147 4.72 6.23 0.36
N LEU A 148 5.62 5.26 0.23
CA LEU A 148 6.11 4.45 1.34
C LEU A 148 7.46 5.02 1.80
N VAL A 149 7.45 5.77 2.90
CA VAL A 149 8.64 6.43 3.45
C VAL A 149 9.24 5.53 4.52
N ARG A 150 10.45 5.02 4.30
CA ARG A 150 11.16 4.17 5.27
C ARG A 150 11.45 4.94 6.56
N VAL A 151 11.32 4.26 7.71
CA VAL A 151 11.58 4.81 9.06
C VAL A 151 12.97 4.44 9.53
#